data_AF-A0A533Y5S5-F1
#
_entry.id   AF-A0A533Y5S5-F1
#
_cell.length_a   1.000
_cell.length_b   1.000
_cell.length_c   1.000
_cell.angle_alpha   90.00
_cell.angle_beta   90.00
_cell.angle_gamma   90.00
#
_symmetry.space_group_name_H-M   'P 1'
#
loop_
_entity.id
_entity.type
_entity.pdbx_description
1 polymer ?
#
loop_
_entity_poly.entity_id
_entity_poly.type
_entity_poly.pdbx_seq_one_letter_code
_entity_poly.pdbx_strand_id
1 'polypeptide(L)' 'SKTLVYPRQIAMYLCRELTDASFPEIGRQFGGKDHTTIIHACKQITKAKEADTALTASLESLKSQITRG' A
#
# COMPACT_ATOMS: atom_id res chain seq x y z
N SER A 1 2.87 5.55 18.61
CA SER A 1 2.68 6.00 17.21
C SER A 1 2.11 4.91 16.29
N LYS A 2 0.98 4.27 16.64
CA LYS A 2 0.34 3.21 15.81
C LYS A 2 -0.48 3.76 14.64
N THR A 3 -0.92 5.00 14.72
CA THR A 3 -1.82 5.67 13.77
C THR A 3 -1.23 5.84 12.36
N LEU A 4 0.10 5.90 12.24
CA LEU A 4 0.79 6.06 10.95
C LEU A 4 1.16 4.74 10.27
N VAL A 5 0.95 3.61 10.94
CA VAL A 5 1.30 2.30 10.35
C VAL A 5 0.34 1.97 9.21
N TYR A 6 -0.96 2.15 9.44
CA TYR A 6 -2.00 1.79 8.49
C TYR A 6 -1.96 2.64 7.19
N PRO A 7 -1.87 3.98 7.24
CA PRO A 7 -1.67 4.79 6.03
C PRO A 7 -0.40 4.42 5.25
N ARG A 8 0.67 4.06 5.95
CA ARG A 8 1.92 3.63 5.30
C ARG A 8 1.76 2.29 4.58
N GLN A 9 1.02 1.36 5.16
CA GLN A 9 0.73 0.07 4.51
C GLN A 9 -0.13 0.27 3.25
N ILE A 10 -1.10 1.19 3.29
CA ILE A 10 -1.89 1.58 2.11
C ILE A 10 -0.98 2.14 1.02
N ALA A 11 -0.08 3.07 1.36
CA ALA A 11 0.86 3.62 0.38
C ALA A 11 1.75 2.54 -0.26
N MET A 12 2.29 1.62 0.54
CA MET A 12 3.09 0.49 0.04
C MET A 12 2.31 -0.41 -0.92
N TYR A 13 1.05 -0.73 -0.58
CA TYR A 13 0.14 -1.49 -1.44
C TYR A 13 -0.12 -0.76 -2.76
N LEU A 14 -0.47 0.54 -2.70
CA LEU A 14 -0.72 1.34 -3.89
C LEU A 14 0.50 1.45 -4.80
N CYS A 15 1.71 1.64 -4.25
CA CYS A 15 2.94 1.62 -5.05
C CYS A 15 3.11 0.31 -5.81
N ARG A 16 2.79 -0.84 -5.17
CA ARG A 16 2.89 -2.15 -5.81
C ARG A 16 1.86 -2.36 -6.92
N GLU A 17 0.68 -1.75 -6.80
CA GLU A 17 -0.42 -1.85 -7.76
C GLU A 17 -0.31 -0.85 -8.92
N LEU A 18 0.31 0.30 -8.67
CA LEU A 18 0.40 1.42 -9.63
C LEU A 18 1.73 1.48 -10.38
N THR A 19 2.73 0.67 -9.96
CA THR A 19 4.06 0.67 -10.56
C THR A 19 4.59 -0.75 -10.74
N ASP A 20 5.56 -0.92 -11.63
CA ASP A 20 6.28 -2.18 -11.82
C ASP A 20 7.43 -2.37 -10.81
N ALA A 21 7.50 -1.54 -9.76
CA ALA A 21 8.55 -1.62 -8.76
C ALA A 21 8.48 -2.94 -7.97
N SER A 22 9.64 -3.57 -7.79
CA SER A 22 9.80 -4.77 -6.98
C SER A 22 9.67 -4.47 -5.47
N PHE A 23 9.37 -5.48 -4.65
CA PHE A 23 9.30 -5.31 -3.19
C PHE A 23 10.58 -4.71 -2.57
N PRO A 24 11.80 -5.08 -3.01
CA PRO A 24 13.03 -4.43 -2.54
C PRO A 24 13.12 -2.95 -2.95
N GLU A 25 12.70 -2.58 -4.17
CA GLU A 25 12.71 -1.19 -4.64
C GLU A 25 11.76 -0.32 -3.82
N ILE A 26 10.54 -0.80 -3.60
CA ILE A 26 9.57 -0.14 -2.73
C ILE A 26 10.16 -0.01 -1.32
N GLY A 27 10.73 -1.08 -0.77
CA GLY A 27 11.39 -1.06 0.55
C GLY A 27 12.43 0.06 0.69
N ARG A 28 13.30 0.21 -0.33
CA ARG A 28 14.30 1.29 -0.39
C ARG A 28 13.65 2.67 -0.36
N GLN A 29 12.61 2.91 -1.16
CA GLN A 29 11.90 4.20 -1.20
C GLN A 29 11.18 4.53 0.11
N PHE A 30 10.76 3.53 0.88
CA PHE A 30 10.10 3.71 2.17
C PHE A 30 11.08 3.80 3.35
N GLY A 31 12.29 4.33 3.12
CA GLY A 31 13.31 4.57 4.14
C GLY A 31 14.20 3.35 4.43
N GLY A 32 14.52 2.55 3.41
CA GLY A 32 15.36 1.36 3.57
C GLY A 32 14.69 0.21 4.32
N LYS A 33 13.35 0.11 4.23
CA LYS A 33 12.60 -0.97 4.87
C LYS A 33 12.88 -2.31 4.20
N ASP A 34 12.89 -3.36 5.02
CA ASP A 34 12.99 -4.73 4.54
C ASP A 34 11.83 -5.06 3.59
N HIS A 35 12.15 -5.69 2.45
CA HIS A 35 11.16 -6.15 1.47
C HIS A 35 10.05 -7.03 2.07
N THR A 36 10.36 -7.81 3.13
CA THR A 36 9.37 -8.59 3.89
C THR A 36 8.33 -7.70 4.58
N THR A 37 8.70 -6.49 4.99
CA THR A 37 7.77 -5.49 5.53
C THR A 37 6.78 -5.03 4.48
N ILE A 38 7.23 -4.87 3.23
CA ILE A 38 6.37 -4.49 2.10
C ILE A 38 5.42 -5.63 1.77
N ILE A 39 5.93 -6.86 1.71
CA ILE A 39 5.11 -8.07 1.49
C ILE A 39 4.02 -8.18 2.57
N HIS A 40 4.38 -8.00 3.83
CA HIS A 40 3.43 -8.04 4.93
C HIS A 40 2.39 -6.91 4.82
N ALA A 41 2.82 -5.68 4.51
CA ALA A 41 1.92 -4.55 4.28
C ALA A 41 0.91 -4.85 3.16
N CYS A 42 1.38 -5.30 2.00
CA CYS A 42 0.50 -5.64 0.88
C CYS A 42 -0.50 -6.74 1.27
N LYS A 43 -0.04 -7.83 1.90
CA LYS A 43 -0.92 -8.92 2.35
C LYS A 43 -1.98 -8.43 3.34
N GLN A 44 -1.63 -7.55 4.28
CA GLN A 44 -2.58 -6.99 5.24
C GLN A 44 -3.63 -6.13 4.56
N ILE A 45 -3.25 -5.27 3.61
CA ILE A 45 -4.19 -4.41 2.88
C ILE A 45 -5.07 -5.23 1.94
N THR A 46 -4.54 -6.26 1.26
CA THR A 46 -5.34 -7.17 0.44
C THR A 46 -6.43 -7.86 1.25
N LYS A 47 -6.08 -8.41 2.43
CA LYS A 47 -7.06 -9.03 3.33
C LYS A 47 -8.09 -8.03 3.85
N ALA A 48 -7.65 -6.82 4.21
CA ALA A 48 -8.55 -5.78 4.69
C ALA A 48 -9.52 -5.33 3.59
N LYS A 49 -9.05 -5.23 2.34
CA LYS A 49 -9.87 -4.90 1.16
C LYS A 49 -10.99 -5.93 0.95
N GLU A 50 -10.69 -7.22 1.11
CA GLU A 50 -11.67 -8.29 0.97
C GLU A 50 -12.76 -8.25 2.06
N ALA A 51 -12.42 -7.80 3.26
CA ALA A 51 -13.34 -7.75 4.40
C ALA A 51 -14.12 -6.42 4.50
N ASP A 52 -13.61 -5.34 3.93
CA ASP A 52 -14.14 -3.99 4.12
C ASP A 52 -14.38 -3.28 2.77
N THR A 53 -15.67 -3.12 2.43
CA THR A 53 -16.12 -2.43 1.22
C THR A 53 -15.87 -0.93 1.27
N ALA A 54 -15.88 -0.30 2.45
CA ALA A 54 -15.57 1.11 2.62
C ALA A 54 -14.07 1.37 2.41
N LEU A 55 -13.21 0.46 2.89
CA LEU A 55 -11.79 0.50 2.58
C LEU A 55 -11.54 0.34 1.08
N THR A 56 -12.24 -0.59 0.43
CA THR A 56 -12.14 -0.79 -1.02
C THR A 56 -12.50 0.49 -1.77
N ALA A 57 -13.62 1.13 -1.44
CA ALA A 57 -14.01 2.40 -2.05
C ALA A 57 -12.96 3.51 -1.83
N SER A 58 -12.37 3.56 -0.64
CA SER A 58 -11.31 4.52 -0.30
C SER A 58 -10.04 4.27 -1.13
N LEU A 59 -9.63 3.00 -1.29
CA LEU A 59 -8.47 2.61 -2.10
C LEU A 59 -8.67 2.95 -3.57
N GLU A 60 -9.84 2.66 -4.14
CA GLU A 60 -10.15 3.00 -5.54
C GLU A 60 -10.22 4.52 -5.76
N SER A 61 -10.77 5.27 -4.80
CA SER A 61 -10.77 6.74 -4.84
C SER A 61 -9.34 7.31 -4.82
N LEU A 62 -8.49 6.82 -3.92
CA LEU A 62 -7.08 7.21 -3.85
C LEU A 62 -6.33 6.84 -5.14
N LYS A 63 -6.55 5.63 -5.66
CA LYS A 63 -5.95 5.16 -6.90
C LYS A 63 -6.30 6.07 -8.07
N SER A 64 -7.58 6.42 -8.21
CA SER A 64 -8.09 7.34 -9.24
C SER A 64 -7.50 8.76 -9.11
N GLN A 65 -7.32 9.26 -7.88
CA GLN A 65 -6.70 10.57 -7.67
C GLN A 65 -5.21 10.59 -8.05
N ILE A 66 -4.48 9.50 -7.83
CA ILE A 66 -3.06 9.40 -8.17
C ILE A 66 -2.84 9.28 -9.69
N THR A 67 -3.70 8.53 -10.40
CA THR A 67 -3.56 8.33 -11.85
C THR A 67 -4.18 9.43 -12.72
N ARG A 68 -5.02 10.31 -12.15
CA ARG A 68 -5.60 11.47 -12.86
C ARG A 68 -4.69 12.71 -12.85
N GLY A 69 -3.42 12.54 -12.51
CA GLY A 69 -2.39 13.59 -12.60
C GLY A 69 -1.78 13.70 -14.00
#